data_AF-A0A9D6UBG1-F1
#
_entry.id   AF-A0A9D6UBG1-F1
#
_cell.length_a   1.000
_cell.length_b   1.000
_cell.length_c   1.000
_cell.angle_alpha   90.00
_cell.angle_beta   90.00
_cell.angle_gamma   90.00
#
_symmetry.space_group_name_H-M   'P 1'
#
loop_
_entity.id
_entity.type
_entity.pdbx_description
1 polymer ?
#
loop_
_entity_poly.entity_id
_entity_poly.type
_entity_poly.pdbx_seq_one_letter_code
_entity_poly.pdbx_strand_id
1 'polypeptide(L)'
;MPIKIERTEPKHTARSGLFLYAEFMKGFGVDRLILEYMPRPKSGRGYDPCAFIKPLSMTLYGGGACIEDMKEIREDAALRKASGIKAVPSSSAMGDWLKRISLTGGIEGMEIINKSIARKIILKDKRKTYTLIIDPTIIEAEKKDACMTYLGVKGYRPVIAVLKELDIGKAYQFKQGSDNGGRLDIIKKAFDMMPEGKRIEKVLLDSEYYTNEVMEYLTEKGVIWAIAADKDRAVKTEIEAIPDIEWKPFATREGKQTDREIAETIHTTNKGKEAFRMIVLRWKDRQAGLFNNSYNYHAIATSMIESNIEEVVWQYNERAYIESHIKEIKTGFSMEQMPSGDFGANALYFGIGIMTYNLFIAQKYWVMPAEWASKTIKSIRWLLIEAVGRVIERSRRIILKIAATREKYRIYLEMRERLCLLTL
;
A
#
# COMPACT_ATOMS: atom_id res chain seq x y z
N MET A 1 -5.37 -44.97 19.67
CA MET A 1 -5.60 -43.51 19.51
C MET A 1 -7.08 -43.26 19.29
N PRO A 2 -7.73 -42.29 19.97
CA PRO A 2 -9.17 -42.09 19.92
C PRO A 2 -9.68 -41.38 18.65
N ILE A 3 -8.80 -40.98 17.74
CA ILE A 3 -9.16 -40.28 16.50
C ILE A 3 -8.66 -41.10 15.31
N LYS A 4 -9.59 -41.50 14.44
CA LYS A 4 -9.32 -42.11 13.14
C LYS A 4 -9.35 -41.02 12.07
N ILE A 5 -8.29 -40.90 11.27
CA ILE A 5 -8.20 -39.93 10.18
C ILE A 5 -8.64 -40.62 8.88
N GLU A 6 -9.66 -40.09 8.22
CA GLU A 6 -10.20 -40.60 6.96
C GLU A 6 -10.35 -39.47 5.92
N ARG A 7 -10.20 -39.80 4.63
CA ARG A 7 -10.34 -38.84 3.53
C ARG A 7 -11.81 -38.70 3.11
N THR A 8 -12.25 -37.47 2.82
CA THR A 8 -13.57 -37.18 2.24
C THR A 8 -13.45 -36.53 0.85
N GLU A 9 -14.55 -36.49 0.10
CA GLU A 9 -14.60 -35.79 -1.18
C GLU A 9 -14.45 -34.27 -1.01
N PRO A 10 -13.75 -33.57 -1.92
CA PRO A 10 -13.47 -32.13 -1.82
C PRO A 10 -14.68 -31.27 -2.25
N LYS A 11 -15.84 -31.50 -1.62
CA LYS A 11 -17.06 -30.67 -1.77
C LYS A 11 -17.09 -29.48 -0.81
N HIS A 12 -16.07 -29.35 0.03
CA HIS A 12 -15.92 -28.33 1.06
C HIS A 12 -14.74 -27.44 0.74
N THR A 13 -14.84 -26.16 1.13
CA THR A 13 -13.75 -25.21 1.17
C THR A 13 -13.57 -24.75 2.61
N ALA A 14 -12.32 -24.64 3.07
CA ALA A 14 -12.00 -24.03 4.36
C ALA A 14 -11.94 -22.49 4.29
N ARG A 15 -12.13 -21.91 3.10
CA ARG A 15 -11.88 -20.50 2.80
C ARG A 15 -13.06 -19.85 2.09
N SER A 16 -14.29 -20.18 2.51
CA SER A 16 -15.51 -19.79 1.79
C SER A 16 -15.67 -18.28 1.63
N GLY A 17 -15.05 -17.45 2.47
CA GLY A 17 -15.11 -15.99 2.32
C GLY A 17 -14.31 -15.46 1.13
N LEU A 18 -13.35 -16.23 0.58
CA LEU A 18 -12.67 -15.85 -0.66
C LEU A 18 -13.64 -15.78 -1.86
N PHE A 19 -14.78 -16.47 -1.80
CA PHE A 19 -15.82 -16.34 -2.80
C PHE A 19 -16.37 -14.90 -2.88
N LEU A 20 -16.60 -14.24 -1.73
CA LEU A 20 -17.05 -12.84 -1.70
C LEU A 20 -16.01 -11.90 -2.28
N TYR A 21 -14.72 -12.18 -2.07
CA TYR A 21 -13.65 -11.43 -2.72
C TYR A 21 -13.62 -11.65 -4.24
N ALA A 22 -13.80 -12.89 -4.71
CA ALA A 22 -13.87 -13.18 -6.13
C ALA A 22 -15.10 -12.54 -6.82
N GLU A 23 -16.25 -12.51 -6.15
CA GLU A 23 -17.43 -11.75 -6.59
C GLU A 23 -17.15 -10.24 -6.59
N PHE A 24 -16.45 -9.73 -5.58
CA PHE A 24 -16.03 -8.32 -5.54
C PHE A 24 -15.13 -7.95 -6.71
N MET A 25 -14.10 -8.75 -7.02
CA MET A 25 -13.23 -8.51 -8.18
C MET A 25 -14.05 -8.44 -9.48
N LYS A 26 -15.04 -9.32 -9.62
CA LYS A 26 -15.94 -9.34 -10.78
C LYS A 26 -16.79 -8.07 -10.85
N GLY A 27 -17.48 -7.70 -9.75
CA GLY A 27 -18.32 -6.49 -9.70
C GLY A 27 -17.53 -5.19 -9.79
N PHE A 28 -16.30 -5.19 -9.29
CA PHE A 28 -15.40 -4.05 -9.45
C PHE A 28 -14.94 -3.89 -10.91
N GLY A 29 -14.95 -4.96 -11.70
CA GLY A 29 -14.54 -4.97 -13.11
C GLY A 29 -13.06 -5.30 -13.33
N VAL A 30 -12.41 -5.95 -12.37
CA VAL A 30 -10.97 -6.28 -12.41
C VAL A 30 -10.65 -7.21 -13.58
N ASP A 31 -11.50 -8.21 -13.84
CA ASP A 31 -11.31 -9.16 -14.94
C ASP A 31 -11.24 -8.41 -16.31
N ARG A 32 -12.06 -7.37 -16.51
CA ARG A 32 -12.01 -6.54 -17.73
C ARG A 32 -10.69 -5.76 -17.83
N LEU A 33 -10.26 -5.14 -16.74
CA LEU A 33 -9.00 -4.39 -16.71
C LEU A 33 -7.80 -5.30 -17.02
N ILE A 34 -7.78 -6.51 -16.46
CA ILE A 34 -6.75 -7.50 -16.74
C ILE A 34 -6.74 -7.86 -18.23
N LEU A 35 -7.89 -8.20 -18.81
CA LEU A 35 -7.99 -8.59 -20.22
C LEU A 35 -7.64 -7.46 -21.20
N GLU A 36 -7.82 -6.21 -20.79
CA GLU A 36 -7.55 -5.02 -21.59
C GLU A 36 -6.06 -4.65 -21.58
N TYR A 37 -5.42 -4.69 -20.41
CA TYR A 37 -4.06 -4.15 -20.23
C TYR A 37 -2.95 -5.20 -20.08
N MET A 38 -3.28 -6.47 -19.87
CA MET A 38 -2.26 -7.53 -19.81
C MET A 38 -1.92 -8.10 -21.19
N PRO A 39 -0.64 -8.45 -21.44
CA PRO A 39 -0.25 -9.15 -22.65
C PRO A 39 -0.99 -10.48 -22.79
N ARG A 40 -1.54 -10.73 -23.98
CA ARG A 40 -2.28 -11.95 -24.30
C ARG A 40 -1.35 -13.16 -24.49
N PRO A 41 -1.85 -14.39 -24.28
CA PRO A 41 -1.08 -15.58 -24.58
C PRO A 41 -0.72 -15.65 -26.07
N LYS A 42 0.49 -16.13 -26.39
CA LYS A 42 0.97 -16.31 -27.77
C LYS A 42 0.35 -17.50 -28.50
N SER A 43 -0.43 -18.34 -27.81
CA SER A 43 -1.11 -19.50 -28.41
C SER A 43 -2.56 -19.59 -27.91
N GLY A 44 -3.47 -20.10 -28.74
CA GLY A 44 -4.88 -20.30 -28.38
C GLY A 44 -5.13 -21.35 -27.28
N ARG A 45 -4.09 -22.09 -26.89
CA ARG A 45 -4.11 -23.05 -25.76
C ARG A 45 -3.52 -22.45 -24.47
N GLY A 46 -2.94 -21.26 -24.54
CA GLY A 46 -2.37 -20.58 -23.39
C GLY A 46 -3.44 -20.09 -22.42
N TYR A 47 -3.11 -20.09 -21.14
CA TYR A 47 -3.96 -19.50 -20.11
C TYR A 47 -4.10 -17.99 -20.32
N ASP A 48 -5.32 -17.51 -20.14
CA ASP A 48 -5.62 -16.09 -20.06
C ASP A 48 -4.95 -15.45 -18.83
N PRO A 49 -4.51 -14.17 -18.87
CA PRO A 49 -3.94 -13.48 -17.71
C PRO A 49 -4.80 -13.53 -16.45
N CYS A 50 -6.14 -13.54 -16.55
CA CYS A 50 -7.03 -13.71 -15.40
C CYS A 50 -6.79 -15.02 -14.66
N ALA A 51 -6.41 -16.10 -15.36
CA ALA A 51 -6.14 -17.40 -14.74
C ALA A 51 -4.88 -17.39 -13.87
N PHE A 52 -4.00 -16.39 -14.02
CA PHE A 52 -2.83 -16.18 -13.18
C PHE A 52 -3.13 -15.15 -12.08
N ILE A 53 -3.54 -13.95 -12.46
CA ILE A 53 -3.66 -12.81 -11.55
C ILE A 53 -4.76 -13.03 -10.51
N LYS A 54 -5.92 -13.55 -10.89
CA LYS A 54 -7.05 -13.70 -9.97
C LYS A 54 -6.78 -14.73 -8.88
N PRO A 55 -6.31 -15.96 -9.17
CA PRO A 55 -5.96 -16.91 -8.11
C PRO A 55 -4.80 -16.41 -7.24
N LEU A 56 -3.80 -15.71 -7.80
CA LEU A 56 -2.73 -15.14 -7.00
C LEU A 56 -3.23 -14.05 -6.05
N SER A 57 -4.06 -13.14 -6.56
CA SER A 57 -4.71 -12.11 -5.75
C SER A 57 -5.55 -12.74 -4.63
N MET A 58 -6.29 -13.81 -4.91
CA MET A 58 -7.02 -14.57 -3.89
C MET A 58 -6.10 -15.27 -2.89
N THR A 59 -4.95 -15.79 -3.31
CA THR A 59 -3.93 -16.36 -2.41
C THR A 59 -3.40 -15.31 -1.46
N LEU A 60 -2.97 -14.14 -1.97
CA LEU A 60 -2.48 -13.01 -1.16
C LEU A 60 -3.57 -12.51 -0.21
N TYR A 61 -4.80 -12.34 -0.70
CA TYR A 61 -5.94 -11.95 0.12
C TYR A 61 -6.20 -12.97 1.25
N GLY A 62 -6.14 -14.26 0.92
CA GLY A 62 -6.36 -15.38 1.83
C GLY A 62 -5.24 -15.63 2.84
N GLY A 63 -4.07 -14.98 2.68
CA GLY A 63 -2.94 -15.10 3.59
C GLY A 63 -1.84 -16.08 3.17
N GLY A 64 -1.84 -16.49 1.90
CA GLY A 64 -0.66 -17.13 1.31
C GLY A 64 0.48 -16.13 1.19
N ALA A 65 1.70 -16.61 1.42
CA ALA A 65 2.92 -15.82 1.46
C ALA A 65 3.80 -16.01 0.22
N CYS A 66 3.62 -17.09 -0.54
CA CYS A 66 4.40 -17.39 -1.74
C CYS A 66 3.55 -17.92 -2.91
N ILE A 67 4.18 -18.07 -4.08
CA ILE A 67 3.50 -18.60 -5.28
C ILE A 67 3.13 -20.08 -5.15
N GLU A 68 3.80 -20.82 -4.26
CA GLU A 68 3.48 -22.21 -3.93
C GLU A 68 2.10 -22.33 -3.27
N ASP A 69 1.71 -21.34 -2.44
CA ASP A 69 0.42 -21.30 -1.76
C ASP A 69 -0.78 -21.17 -2.72
N MET A 70 -0.55 -20.80 -3.99
CA MET A 70 -1.59 -20.90 -5.03
C MET A 70 -2.13 -22.32 -5.21
N LYS A 71 -1.35 -23.34 -4.80
CA LYS A 71 -1.80 -24.73 -4.75
C LYS A 71 -3.10 -24.88 -3.95
N GLU A 72 -3.26 -24.12 -2.87
CA GLU A 72 -4.45 -24.14 -2.02
C GLU A 72 -5.70 -23.69 -2.77
N ILE A 73 -5.58 -22.70 -3.67
CA ILE A 73 -6.70 -22.28 -4.54
C ILE A 73 -6.90 -23.28 -5.67
N ARG A 74 -5.82 -23.85 -6.22
CA ARG A 74 -5.86 -24.83 -7.31
C ARG A 74 -6.57 -26.13 -6.90
N GLU A 75 -6.30 -26.62 -5.70
CA GLU A 75 -6.83 -27.90 -5.20
C GLU A 75 -8.23 -27.77 -4.59
N ASP A 76 -8.64 -26.57 -4.19
CA ASP A 76 -9.99 -26.28 -3.69
C ASP A 76 -11.02 -26.20 -4.82
N ALA A 77 -11.46 -27.38 -5.30
CA ALA A 77 -12.46 -27.50 -6.36
C ALA A 77 -13.80 -26.82 -5.99
N ALA A 78 -14.17 -26.80 -4.72
CA ALA A 78 -15.39 -26.17 -4.24
C ALA A 78 -15.30 -24.64 -4.41
N LEU A 79 -14.24 -24.02 -3.88
CA LEU A 79 -14.01 -22.58 -3.99
C LEU A 79 -13.87 -22.14 -5.45
N ARG A 80 -13.12 -22.90 -6.26
CA ARG A 80 -12.96 -22.61 -7.70
C ARG A 80 -14.29 -22.63 -8.43
N LYS A 81 -15.12 -23.66 -8.18
CA LYS A 81 -16.45 -23.77 -8.77
C LYS A 81 -17.34 -22.60 -8.36
N ALA A 82 -17.37 -22.26 -7.07
CA ALA A 82 -18.14 -21.11 -6.58
C ALA A 82 -17.67 -19.79 -7.22
N SER A 83 -16.36 -19.61 -7.37
CA SER A 83 -15.75 -18.38 -7.88
C SER A 83 -15.68 -18.29 -9.41
N GLY A 84 -16.19 -19.30 -10.13
CA GLY A 84 -16.13 -19.36 -11.60
C GLY A 84 -14.73 -19.58 -12.17
N ILE A 85 -13.79 -20.09 -11.37
CA ILE A 85 -12.39 -20.32 -11.77
C ILE A 85 -12.28 -21.71 -12.39
N LYS A 86 -12.11 -21.75 -13.72
CA LYS A 86 -12.03 -23.02 -14.47
C LYS A 86 -10.73 -23.77 -14.21
N ALA A 87 -9.61 -23.05 -14.21
CA ALA A 87 -8.29 -23.62 -14.04
C ALA A 87 -7.37 -22.63 -13.33
N VAL A 88 -6.41 -23.18 -12.58
CA VAL A 88 -5.35 -22.43 -11.92
C VAL A 88 -4.02 -23.07 -12.34
N PRO A 89 -3.10 -22.32 -12.95
CA PRO A 89 -1.78 -22.82 -13.33
C PRO A 89 -0.98 -23.36 -12.14
N SER A 90 0.06 -24.15 -12.41
CA SER A 90 1.01 -24.54 -11.37
C SER A 90 1.86 -23.36 -10.90
N SER A 91 2.44 -23.48 -9.71
CA SER A 91 3.36 -22.48 -9.14
C SER A 91 4.56 -22.21 -10.06
N SER A 92 5.11 -23.26 -10.68
CA SER A 92 6.16 -23.13 -11.70
C SER A 92 5.65 -22.37 -12.94
N ALA A 93 4.46 -22.70 -13.46
CA ALA A 93 3.89 -21.97 -14.59
C ALA A 93 3.60 -20.50 -14.26
N MET A 94 3.23 -20.19 -13.01
CA MET A 94 3.10 -18.82 -12.52
C MET A 94 4.45 -18.09 -12.51
N GLY A 95 5.51 -18.72 -11.97
CA GLY A 95 6.85 -18.14 -11.99
C GLY A 95 7.35 -17.82 -13.41
N ASP A 96 7.15 -18.75 -14.35
CA ASP A 96 7.50 -18.55 -15.76
C ASP A 96 6.63 -17.49 -16.44
N TRP A 97 5.36 -17.40 -16.06
CA TRP A 97 4.46 -16.36 -16.55
C TRP A 97 4.88 -14.98 -16.06
N LEU A 98 5.21 -14.81 -14.78
CA LEU A 98 5.67 -13.52 -14.23
C LEU A 98 6.92 -13.01 -14.95
N LYS A 99 7.94 -13.88 -15.14
CA LYS A 99 9.17 -13.54 -15.85
C LYS A 99 8.93 -13.18 -17.31
N ARG A 100 8.08 -13.93 -18.00
CA ARG A 100 7.81 -13.68 -19.42
C ARG A 100 7.03 -12.39 -19.61
N ILE A 101 6.03 -12.16 -18.78
CA ILE A 101 5.09 -11.04 -18.94
C ILE A 101 5.71 -9.73 -18.49
N SER A 102 6.63 -9.74 -17.51
CA SER A 102 7.41 -8.57 -17.14
C SER A 102 8.23 -8.02 -18.31
N LEU A 103 8.69 -8.88 -19.22
CA LEU A 103 9.46 -8.51 -20.41
C LEU A 103 8.59 -8.09 -21.61
N THR A 104 7.27 -8.25 -21.53
CA THR A 104 6.36 -8.01 -22.67
C THR A 104 5.28 -6.98 -22.37
N GLY A 105 5.57 -5.98 -21.53
CA GLY A 105 4.63 -4.88 -21.22
C GLY A 105 3.71 -5.15 -20.02
N GLY A 106 3.94 -6.23 -19.26
CA GLY A 106 3.10 -6.58 -18.12
C GLY A 106 3.23 -5.64 -16.93
N ILE A 107 4.39 -5.02 -16.73
CA ILE A 107 4.62 -4.07 -15.64
C ILE A 107 3.79 -2.80 -15.89
N GLU A 108 3.88 -2.24 -17.10
CA GLU A 108 3.13 -1.07 -17.55
C GLU A 108 1.62 -1.35 -17.52
N GLY A 109 1.21 -2.54 -17.99
CA GLY A 109 -0.17 -2.99 -17.88
C GLY A 109 -0.66 -3.03 -16.43
N MET A 110 0.16 -3.53 -15.49
CA MET A 110 -0.18 -3.60 -14.08
C MET A 110 -0.24 -2.21 -13.43
N GLU A 111 0.62 -1.29 -13.84
CA GLU A 111 0.56 0.11 -13.42
C GLU A 111 -0.78 0.73 -13.85
N ILE A 112 -1.21 0.55 -15.10
CA ILE A 112 -2.50 1.07 -15.59
C ILE A 112 -3.69 0.46 -14.83
N ILE A 113 -3.66 -0.84 -14.55
CA ILE A 113 -4.72 -1.52 -13.77
C ILE A 113 -4.82 -0.91 -12.36
N ASN A 114 -3.69 -0.80 -11.65
CA ASN A 114 -3.66 -0.20 -10.31
C ASN A 114 -4.14 1.25 -10.32
N LYS A 115 -3.72 2.03 -11.33
CA LYS A 115 -4.13 3.41 -11.54
C LYS A 115 -5.65 3.52 -11.74
N SER A 116 -6.23 2.62 -12.53
CA SER A 116 -7.67 2.55 -12.80
C SER A 116 -8.48 2.17 -11.57
N ILE A 117 -7.98 1.20 -10.78
CA ILE A 117 -8.59 0.81 -9.50
C ILE A 117 -8.56 1.98 -8.52
N ALA A 118 -7.40 2.61 -8.31
CA ALA A 118 -7.27 3.76 -7.43
C ALA A 118 -8.20 4.92 -7.86
N ARG A 119 -8.27 5.23 -9.16
CA ARG A 119 -9.17 6.25 -9.70
C ARG A 119 -10.64 5.95 -9.40
N LYS A 120 -11.09 4.71 -9.59
CA LYS A 120 -12.47 4.29 -9.28
C LYS A 120 -12.77 4.42 -7.78
N ILE A 121 -11.79 4.14 -6.92
CA ILE A 121 -11.95 4.31 -5.47
C ILE A 121 -12.11 5.80 -5.11
N ILE A 122 -11.23 6.66 -5.62
CA ILE A 122 -11.23 8.10 -5.37
C ILE A 122 -12.53 8.77 -5.87
N LEU A 123 -13.03 8.37 -7.04
CA LEU A 123 -14.27 8.92 -7.61
C LEU A 123 -15.50 8.63 -6.73
N LYS A 124 -15.51 7.52 -5.99
CA LYS A 124 -16.63 7.14 -5.13
C LYS A 124 -16.61 7.83 -3.77
N ASP A 125 -15.46 8.33 -3.34
CA ASP A 125 -15.36 9.07 -2.09
C ASP A 125 -16.04 10.44 -2.21
N LYS A 126 -16.56 10.97 -1.11
CA LYS A 126 -17.26 12.26 -1.09
C LYS A 126 -16.30 13.44 -0.95
N ARG A 127 -15.11 13.24 -0.36
CA ARG A 127 -14.11 14.32 -0.16
C ARG A 127 -13.57 14.80 -1.48
N LYS A 128 -13.13 16.05 -1.54
CA LYS A 128 -12.51 16.63 -2.75
C LYS A 128 -10.99 16.75 -2.63
N THR A 129 -10.47 16.68 -1.42
CA THR A 129 -9.07 16.93 -1.10
C THR A 129 -8.48 15.75 -0.35
N TYR A 130 -7.19 15.53 -0.58
CA TYR A 130 -6.45 14.41 -0.01
C TYR A 130 -5.04 14.81 0.41
N THR A 131 -4.50 14.07 1.37
CA THR A 131 -3.11 14.14 1.82
C THR A 131 -2.33 12.99 1.19
N LEU A 132 -1.32 13.34 0.38
CA LEU A 132 -0.37 12.39 -0.19
C LEU A 132 0.78 12.19 0.79
N ILE A 133 1.05 10.93 1.13
CA ILE A 133 2.21 10.54 1.92
C ILE A 133 3.03 9.56 1.09
N ILE A 134 4.34 9.74 1.01
CA ILE A 134 5.24 8.83 0.29
C ILE A 134 6.32 8.37 1.25
N ASP A 135 6.54 7.06 1.28
CA ASP A 135 7.56 6.46 2.13
C ASP A 135 8.23 5.30 1.36
N PRO A 136 9.55 5.38 1.11
CA PRO A 136 10.35 4.29 0.60
C PRO A 136 10.44 3.18 1.64
N THR A 137 10.47 1.93 1.19
CA THR A 137 10.56 0.82 2.12
C THR A 137 11.47 -0.28 1.60
N ILE A 138 12.15 -0.99 2.50
CA ILE A 138 13.08 -2.07 2.13
C ILE A 138 12.38 -3.42 2.23
N ILE A 139 12.54 -4.22 1.18
CA ILE A 139 12.24 -5.65 1.18
C ILE A 139 13.56 -6.39 1.19
N GLU A 140 13.92 -6.98 2.31
CA GLU A 140 15.12 -7.81 2.42
C GLU A 140 14.94 -9.10 1.60
N ALA A 141 15.95 -9.43 0.80
CA ALA A 141 15.91 -10.57 -0.09
C ALA A 141 17.32 -11.06 -0.42
N GLU A 142 17.61 -12.31 -0.08
CA GLU A 142 18.80 -13.03 -0.57
C GLU A 142 18.49 -13.66 -1.94
N LYS A 143 18.33 -12.80 -2.96
CA LYS A 143 17.98 -13.21 -4.33
C LYS A 143 19.06 -12.78 -5.31
N LYS A 144 19.14 -13.49 -6.44
CA LYS A 144 20.17 -13.27 -7.47
C LYS A 144 20.29 -11.80 -7.88
N ASP A 145 19.17 -11.16 -8.19
CA ASP A 145 19.18 -9.77 -8.67
C ASP A 145 19.06 -8.72 -7.53
N ALA A 146 19.02 -9.13 -6.26
CA ALA A 146 18.88 -8.20 -5.15
C ALA A 146 20.20 -7.46 -4.87
N CYS A 147 20.13 -6.14 -4.71
CA CYS A 147 21.29 -5.28 -4.48
C CYS A 147 21.41 -4.85 -3.01
N MET A 148 22.62 -4.43 -2.61
CA MET A 148 22.88 -3.92 -1.26
C MET A 148 22.11 -2.62 -1.02
N THR A 149 21.45 -2.53 0.13
CA THR A 149 20.72 -1.33 0.58
C THR A 149 21.59 -0.49 1.51
N TYR A 150 21.17 0.75 1.78
CA TYR A 150 21.84 1.61 2.75
C TYR A 150 21.79 1.08 4.20
N LEU A 151 20.90 0.12 4.49
CA LEU A 151 20.80 -0.57 5.78
C LEU A 151 21.76 -1.75 5.90
N GLY A 152 22.60 -2.01 4.89
CA GLY A 152 23.58 -3.10 4.92
C GLY A 152 22.98 -4.49 4.63
N VAL A 153 21.71 -4.56 4.21
CA VAL A 153 21.04 -5.80 3.79
C VAL A 153 20.84 -5.83 2.28
N LYS A 154 20.85 -7.01 1.66
CA LYS A 154 20.49 -7.18 0.24
C LYS A 154 18.97 -7.18 0.08
N GLY A 155 18.46 -6.51 -0.95
CA GLY A 155 17.03 -6.45 -1.16
C GLY A 155 16.57 -5.56 -2.30
N TYR A 156 15.28 -5.23 -2.24
CA TYR A 156 14.59 -4.28 -3.10
C TYR A 156 14.09 -3.09 -2.30
N ARG A 157 13.79 -2.00 -3.01
CA ARG A 157 13.38 -0.73 -2.42
C ARG A 157 12.11 -0.19 -3.08
N PRO A 158 10.95 -0.83 -2.88
CA PRO A 158 9.70 -0.24 -3.35
C PRO A 158 9.42 1.10 -2.67
N VAL A 159 8.77 1.98 -3.42
CA VAL A 159 8.27 3.27 -2.96
C VAL A 159 6.77 3.28 -3.19
N ILE A 160 5.99 3.65 -2.18
CA ILE A 160 4.53 3.67 -2.25
C ILE A 160 4.04 5.07 -1.91
N ALA A 161 3.19 5.62 -2.77
CA ALA A 161 2.50 6.88 -2.54
C ALA A 161 1.05 6.58 -2.11
N VAL A 162 0.68 7.00 -0.90
CA VAL A 162 -0.59 6.69 -0.24
C VAL A 162 -1.46 7.93 -0.14
N LEU A 163 -2.77 7.79 -0.40
CA LEU A 163 -3.76 8.81 -0.02
C LEU A 163 -4.29 8.49 1.37
N LYS A 164 -3.94 9.33 2.35
CA LYS A 164 -4.21 9.11 3.77
C LYS A 164 -5.68 8.86 4.06
N GLU A 165 -6.59 9.61 3.46
CA GLU A 165 -8.02 9.59 3.78
C GLU A 165 -8.76 8.36 3.22
N LEU A 166 -8.11 7.58 2.36
CA LEU A 166 -8.69 6.44 1.66
C LEU A 166 -8.01 5.11 1.95
N ASP A 167 -6.86 5.13 2.63
CA ASP A 167 -6.00 3.97 2.87
C ASP A 167 -5.53 3.27 1.59
N ILE A 168 -5.37 3.97 0.46
CA ILE A 168 -4.98 3.34 -0.82
C ILE A 168 -3.57 3.71 -1.26
N GLY A 169 -2.86 2.75 -1.85
CA GLY A 169 -1.65 2.99 -2.63
C GLY A 169 -2.02 3.58 -3.99
N LYS A 170 -1.90 4.91 -4.13
CA LYS A 170 -2.25 5.66 -5.35
C LYS A 170 -1.28 5.40 -6.49
N ALA A 171 0.01 5.28 -6.15
CA ALA A 171 1.09 4.99 -7.08
C ALA A 171 2.18 4.20 -6.35
N TYR A 172 2.99 3.48 -7.11
CA TYR A 172 4.14 2.77 -6.60
C TYR A 172 5.28 2.74 -7.62
N GLN A 173 6.48 2.49 -7.14
CA GLN A 173 7.65 2.13 -7.94
C GLN A 173 8.32 0.94 -7.27
N PHE A 174 8.64 -0.10 -8.03
CA PHE A 174 9.48 -1.18 -7.54
C PHE A 174 10.91 -0.91 -8.00
N LYS A 175 11.87 -0.84 -7.06
CA LYS A 175 13.24 -0.41 -7.33
C LYS A 175 14.25 -1.38 -6.76
N GLN A 176 15.47 -1.35 -7.31
CA GLN A 176 16.59 -2.09 -6.73
C GLN A 176 17.01 -1.51 -5.39
N GLY A 177 17.58 -2.34 -4.50
CA GLY A 177 17.96 -1.92 -3.15
C GLY A 177 18.93 -0.72 -3.09
N SER A 178 19.75 -0.56 -4.13
CA SER A 178 20.72 0.53 -4.28
C SER A 178 20.17 1.78 -4.97
N ASP A 179 18.93 1.72 -5.51
CA ASP A 179 18.38 2.80 -6.33
C ASP A 179 17.68 3.86 -5.47
N ASN A 180 18.31 5.04 -5.41
CA ASN A 180 17.81 6.23 -4.72
C ASN A 180 17.33 7.33 -5.68
N GLY A 181 17.13 7.05 -6.97
CA GLY A 181 16.60 8.00 -7.96
C GLY A 181 15.07 8.14 -7.95
N GLY A 182 14.51 8.91 -8.90
CA GLY A 182 13.07 8.89 -9.20
C GLY A 182 12.13 9.50 -8.16
N ARG A 183 12.65 10.31 -7.22
CA ARG A 183 11.87 10.98 -6.16
C ARG A 183 10.72 11.81 -6.73
N LEU A 184 11.00 12.62 -7.74
CA LEU A 184 9.97 13.43 -8.38
C LEU A 184 9.03 12.60 -9.26
N ASP A 185 9.50 11.50 -9.84
CA ASP A 185 8.70 10.67 -10.75
C ASP A 185 7.53 10.01 -10.03
N ILE A 186 7.72 9.48 -8.82
CA ILE A 186 6.62 8.91 -8.04
C ILE A 186 5.58 9.96 -7.64
N ILE A 187 6.03 11.19 -7.33
CA ILE A 187 5.14 12.33 -7.06
C ILE A 187 4.34 12.65 -8.32
N LYS A 188 4.98 12.86 -9.48
CA LYS A 188 4.30 13.08 -10.76
C LYS A 188 3.28 11.98 -11.07
N LYS A 189 3.67 10.70 -10.93
CA LYS A 189 2.75 9.55 -11.08
C LYS A 189 1.52 9.63 -10.17
N ALA A 190 1.67 10.11 -8.94
CA ALA A 190 0.55 10.28 -8.02
C ALA A 190 -0.43 11.38 -8.49
N PHE A 191 0.10 12.51 -8.99
CA PHE A 191 -0.68 13.64 -9.51
C PHE A 191 -1.38 13.36 -10.86
N ASP A 192 -0.71 12.70 -11.82
CA ASP A 192 -1.12 12.55 -13.23
C ASP A 192 -2.49 11.90 -13.48
N MET A 193 -3.15 11.37 -12.45
CA MET A 193 -4.50 10.79 -12.56
C MET A 193 -5.38 11.05 -11.35
N MET A 194 -5.22 12.20 -10.72
CA MET A 194 -6.31 12.69 -9.90
C MET A 194 -7.53 12.91 -10.82
N PRO A 195 -8.68 12.27 -10.51
CA PRO A 195 -9.87 12.47 -11.32
C PRO A 195 -10.38 13.91 -11.18
N GLU A 196 -11.10 14.38 -12.20
CA GLU A 196 -11.70 15.71 -12.20
C GLU A 196 -12.55 15.95 -10.94
N GLY A 197 -12.45 17.15 -10.38
CA GLY A 197 -13.13 17.53 -9.13
C GLY A 197 -12.47 17.01 -7.85
N LYS A 198 -11.34 16.29 -7.95
CA LYS A 198 -10.53 15.81 -6.83
C LYS A 198 -9.10 16.35 -6.95
N ARG A 199 -8.47 16.70 -5.83
CA ARG A 199 -7.08 17.17 -5.82
C ARG A 199 -6.31 16.66 -4.61
N ILE A 200 -5.01 16.52 -4.79
CA ILE A 200 -4.08 16.42 -3.65
C ILE A 200 -3.92 17.84 -3.14
N GLU A 201 -4.19 18.05 -1.86
CA GLU A 201 -4.10 19.36 -1.21
C GLU A 201 -2.85 19.47 -0.35
N LYS A 202 -2.40 18.34 0.20
CA LYS A 202 -1.27 18.28 1.12
C LYS A 202 -0.32 17.15 0.75
N VAL A 203 0.99 17.36 0.90
CA VAL A 203 2.03 16.36 0.65
C VAL A 203 3.00 16.32 1.84
N LEU A 204 3.16 15.15 2.46
CA LEU A 204 4.05 14.94 3.61
C LEU A 204 5.14 13.93 3.24
N LEU A 205 6.41 14.32 3.31
CA LEU A 205 7.54 13.51 2.83
C LEU A 205 8.66 13.42 3.87
N ASP A 206 9.45 12.35 3.83
CA ASP A 206 10.66 12.25 4.62
C ASP A 206 11.82 13.05 4.03
N SER A 207 12.99 12.96 4.68
CA SER A 207 14.16 13.71 4.26
C SER A 207 14.80 13.21 2.98
N GLU A 208 14.46 12.02 2.49
CA GLU A 208 14.92 11.62 1.18
C GLU A 208 14.35 12.56 0.09
N TYR A 209 13.15 13.09 0.29
CA TYR A 209 12.54 14.02 -0.69
C TYR A 209 12.97 15.47 -0.51
N TYR A 210 13.86 15.78 0.45
CA TYR A 210 14.40 17.12 0.67
C TYR A 210 15.36 17.52 -0.44
N THR A 211 14.77 17.89 -1.58
CA THR A 211 15.47 18.29 -2.80
C THR A 211 14.75 19.48 -3.42
N ASN A 212 15.51 20.38 -4.05
CA ASN A 212 14.93 21.57 -4.69
C ASN A 212 13.91 21.20 -5.77
N GLU A 213 14.20 20.18 -6.58
CA GLU A 213 13.31 19.73 -7.65
C GLU A 213 11.91 19.33 -7.12
N VAL A 214 11.87 18.67 -5.95
CA VAL A 214 10.61 18.29 -5.31
C VAL A 214 9.91 19.51 -4.72
N MET A 215 10.61 20.35 -3.96
CA MET A 215 10.03 21.54 -3.33
C MET A 215 9.48 22.53 -4.36
N GLU A 216 10.23 22.78 -5.43
CA GLU A 216 9.82 23.64 -6.53
C GLU A 216 8.59 23.07 -7.25
N TYR A 217 8.59 21.77 -7.59
CA TYR A 217 7.43 21.14 -8.22
C TYR A 217 6.17 21.18 -7.35
N LEU A 218 6.29 20.92 -6.04
CA LEU A 218 5.13 20.97 -5.12
C LEU A 218 4.60 22.40 -4.97
N THR A 219 5.49 23.39 -4.97
CA THR A 219 5.13 24.82 -4.94
C THR A 219 4.44 25.23 -6.24
N GLU A 220 4.95 24.83 -7.41
CA GLU A 220 4.33 25.04 -8.71
C GLU A 220 2.93 24.39 -8.81
N LYS A 221 2.73 23.24 -8.14
CA LYS A 221 1.41 22.59 -8.05
C LYS A 221 0.44 23.31 -7.10
N GLY A 222 0.90 24.29 -6.32
CA GLY A 222 0.08 25.03 -5.37
C GLY A 222 -0.45 24.16 -4.23
N VAL A 223 0.27 23.09 -3.87
CA VAL A 223 -0.11 22.23 -2.74
C VAL A 223 0.61 22.63 -1.47
N ILE A 224 0.00 22.34 -0.33
CA ILE A 224 0.66 22.45 0.97
C ILE A 224 1.66 21.30 1.06
N TRP A 225 2.90 21.57 1.46
CA TRP A 225 3.91 20.53 1.62
C TRP A 225 4.70 20.69 2.90
N ALA A 226 5.11 19.57 3.47
CA ALA A 226 6.05 19.51 4.59
C ALA A 226 7.01 18.33 4.38
N ILE A 227 8.31 18.58 4.49
CA ILE A 227 9.38 17.63 4.20
C ILE A 227 10.37 17.70 5.37
N ALA A 228 10.75 16.55 5.95
CA ALA A 228 11.87 16.57 6.90
C ALA A 228 13.14 17.06 6.20
N ALA A 229 13.85 18.03 6.76
CA ALA A 229 15.09 18.51 6.17
C ALA A 229 16.26 17.58 6.53
N ASP A 230 17.13 17.30 5.56
CA ASP A 230 18.43 16.68 5.84
C ASP A 230 19.29 17.66 6.62
N LYS A 231 19.99 17.16 7.64
CA LYS A 231 20.85 17.96 8.52
C LYS A 231 22.22 18.19 7.88
N ASP A 232 22.22 18.75 6.68
CA ASP A 232 23.44 19.18 6.02
C ASP A 232 24.08 20.36 6.76
N ARG A 233 25.27 20.78 6.31
CA ARG A 233 26.01 21.86 6.96
C ARG A 233 25.25 23.18 6.93
N ALA A 234 24.51 23.48 5.85
CA ALA A 234 23.80 24.74 5.70
C ALA A 234 22.60 24.80 6.65
N VAL A 235 21.81 23.72 6.72
CA VAL A 235 20.69 23.59 7.67
C VAL A 235 21.18 23.69 9.11
N LYS A 236 22.32 23.06 9.45
CA LYS A 236 22.91 23.19 10.80
C LYS A 236 23.33 24.61 11.13
N THR A 237 23.98 25.31 10.19
CA THR A 237 24.38 26.70 10.40
C THR A 237 23.18 27.61 10.66
N GLU A 238 22.07 27.43 9.94
CA GLU A 238 20.83 28.18 10.23
C GLU A 238 20.24 27.85 11.60
N ILE A 239 20.24 26.57 11.99
CA ILE A 239 19.75 26.15 13.31
C ILE A 239 20.59 26.75 14.44
N GLU A 240 21.91 26.77 14.28
CA GLU A 240 22.86 27.36 15.26
C GLU A 240 22.74 28.88 15.34
N ALA A 241 22.23 29.54 14.30
CA ALA A 241 21.99 30.98 14.28
C ALA A 241 20.70 31.41 15.00
N ILE A 242 19.79 30.47 15.34
CA ILE A 242 18.55 30.77 16.06
C ILE A 242 18.89 31.20 17.50
N PRO A 243 18.55 32.43 17.93
CA PRO A 243 18.80 32.90 19.29
C PRO A 243 18.12 32.03 20.35
N ASP A 244 18.80 31.78 21.48
CA ASP A 244 18.26 30.94 22.56
C ASP A 244 16.90 31.40 23.09
N ILE A 245 16.60 32.70 23.02
CA ILE A 245 15.32 33.30 23.45
C ILE A 245 14.13 32.94 22.53
N GLU A 246 14.38 32.51 21.30
CA GLU A 246 13.33 32.15 20.34
C GLU A 246 12.82 30.72 20.53
N TRP A 247 13.58 29.88 21.24
CA TRP A 247 13.19 28.51 21.55
C TRP A 247 12.09 28.47 22.60
N LYS A 248 10.99 27.81 22.28
CA LYS A 248 9.81 27.67 23.16
C LYS A 248 9.55 26.21 23.50
N PRO A 249 8.98 25.89 24.67
CA PRO A 249 8.55 24.52 24.98
C PRO A 249 7.55 24.00 23.94
N PHE A 250 7.75 22.77 23.45
CA PHE A 250 6.83 22.12 22.53
C PHE A 250 5.85 21.20 23.27
N ALA A 251 4.57 21.30 22.93
CA ALA A 251 3.52 20.43 23.45
C ALA A 251 2.89 19.58 22.33
N THR A 252 2.36 18.41 22.69
CA THR A 252 1.53 17.61 21.78
C THR A 252 0.23 18.33 21.46
N ARG A 253 -0.50 17.87 20.44
CA ARG A 253 -1.79 18.44 20.04
C ARG A 253 -2.83 18.40 21.17
N GLU A 254 -2.71 17.46 22.08
CA GLU A 254 -3.54 17.30 23.28
C GLU A 254 -3.10 18.18 24.46
N GLY A 255 -2.07 19.03 24.27
CA GLY A 255 -1.54 19.92 25.30
C GLY A 255 -0.54 19.27 26.27
N LYS A 256 -0.09 18.03 26.01
CA LYS A 256 0.90 17.37 26.87
C LYS A 256 2.29 17.95 26.60
N GLN A 257 2.95 18.43 27.65
CA GLN A 257 4.33 18.93 27.56
C GLN A 257 5.30 17.81 27.16
N THR A 258 6.26 18.15 26.30
CA THR A 258 7.32 17.25 25.82
C THR A 258 8.68 17.67 26.38
N ASP A 259 9.72 16.86 26.16
CA ASP A 259 11.11 17.23 26.45
C ASP A 259 11.78 18.01 25.32
N ARG A 260 10.98 18.54 24.39
CA ARG A 260 11.44 19.24 23.18
C ARG A 260 11.14 20.72 23.26
N GLU A 261 11.99 21.48 22.59
CA GLU A 261 11.78 22.89 22.31
C GLU A 261 11.58 23.07 20.80
N ILE A 262 10.89 24.14 20.41
CA ILE A 262 10.54 24.46 19.03
C ILE A 262 10.94 25.90 18.70
N ALA A 263 11.50 26.10 17.51
CA ALA A 263 11.82 27.39 16.93
C ALA A 263 11.68 27.33 15.40
N GLU A 264 11.62 28.49 14.75
CA GLU A 264 11.52 28.60 13.30
C GLU A 264 12.63 29.46 12.72
N THR A 265 12.94 29.22 11.45
CA THR A 265 13.82 30.07 10.65
C THR A 265 13.38 30.03 9.19
N ILE A 266 13.99 30.87 8.37
CA ILE A 266 13.82 30.87 6.92
C ILE A 266 15.10 30.31 6.32
N HIS A 267 14.98 29.33 5.44
CA HIS A 267 16.12 28.73 4.76
C HIS A 267 16.00 28.90 3.24
N THR A 268 17.14 29.09 2.58
CA THR A 268 17.26 29.06 1.12
C THR A 268 18.42 28.15 0.78
N THR A 269 18.23 27.21 -0.15
CA THR A 269 19.33 26.36 -0.59
C THR A 269 20.17 27.09 -1.65
N ASN A 270 21.47 26.81 -1.72
CA ASN A 270 22.38 27.43 -2.69
C ASN A 270 21.97 27.25 -4.17
N LYS A 271 21.13 26.25 -4.47
CA LYS A 271 20.65 25.93 -5.82
C LYS A 271 19.14 26.15 -5.98
N GLY A 272 18.45 26.61 -4.96
CA GLY A 272 16.99 26.76 -4.95
C GLY A 272 16.59 28.17 -5.37
N LYS A 273 15.42 28.30 -6.01
CA LYS A 273 14.92 29.60 -6.46
C LYS A 273 14.20 30.39 -5.38
N GLU A 274 13.68 29.73 -4.36
CA GLU A 274 12.81 30.32 -3.35
C GLU A 274 13.24 29.94 -1.94
N ALA A 275 13.08 30.89 -1.01
CA ALA A 275 13.22 30.66 0.41
C ALA A 275 11.99 29.92 0.94
N PHE A 276 12.18 29.06 1.93
CA PHE A 276 11.08 28.35 2.59
C PHE A 276 11.21 28.43 4.11
N ARG A 277 10.05 28.28 4.76
CA ARG A 277 9.96 28.24 6.22
C ARG A 277 10.48 26.89 6.72
N MET A 278 11.28 26.92 7.77
CA MET A 278 11.82 25.73 8.42
C MET A 278 11.45 25.74 9.90
N ILE A 279 10.79 24.67 10.36
CA ILE A 279 10.45 24.46 11.76
C ILE A 279 11.42 23.47 12.37
N VAL A 280 11.99 23.81 13.52
CA VAL A 280 13.06 23.04 14.16
C VAL A 280 12.62 22.63 15.55
N LEU A 281 12.64 21.32 15.80
CA LEU A 281 12.56 20.75 17.15
C LEU A 281 13.97 20.44 17.64
N ARG A 282 14.28 20.81 18.88
CA ARG A 282 15.51 20.38 19.57
C ARG A 282 15.21 19.66 20.89
N TRP A 283 16.07 18.74 21.28
CA TRP A 283 16.05 18.10 22.61
C TRP A 283 17.47 17.75 23.05
N LYS A 284 17.69 17.78 24.37
CA LYS A 284 19.02 17.49 24.93
C LYS A 284 19.46 16.07 24.59
N ASP A 285 20.71 15.94 24.15
CA ASP A 285 21.33 14.63 23.95
C ASP A 285 21.63 13.98 25.30
N ARG A 286 20.96 12.86 25.58
CA ARG A 286 21.13 12.13 26.85
C ARG A 286 22.41 11.30 26.90
N GLN A 287 23.08 11.11 25.76
CA GLN A 287 24.33 10.35 25.65
C GLN A 287 25.58 11.23 25.70
N ALA A 288 25.42 12.55 25.61
CA ALA A 288 26.49 13.50 25.80
C ALA A 288 26.84 13.62 27.28
N GLY A 289 28.13 13.59 27.62
CA GLY A 289 28.58 13.69 29.01
C GLY A 289 28.08 14.97 29.69
N LEU A 290 28.08 14.98 31.03
CA LEU A 290 27.58 16.05 31.92
C LEU A 290 28.03 17.49 31.60
N PHE A 291 29.07 17.67 30.78
CA PHE A 291 29.66 18.96 30.41
C PHE A 291 29.40 19.39 28.95
N ASN A 292 28.65 18.61 28.19
CA ASN A 292 28.41 18.89 26.77
C ASN A 292 26.92 19.18 26.55
N ASN A 293 26.57 20.46 26.34
CA ASN A 293 25.23 20.90 25.97
C ASN A 293 24.98 20.61 24.48
N SER A 294 25.02 19.34 24.07
CA SER A 294 24.65 18.96 22.70
C SER A 294 23.14 18.73 22.60
N TYR A 295 22.57 19.23 21.53
CA TYR A 295 21.17 19.02 21.18
C TYR A 295 21.08 18.10 19.96
N ASN A 296 20.03 17.28 19.96
CA ASN A 296 19.55 16.63 18.76
C ASN A 296 18.49 17.51 18.10
N TYR A 297 18.48 17.51 16.77
CA TYR A 297 17.58 18.33 15.97
C TYR A 297 16.73 17.47 15.03
N HIS A 298 15.50 17.94 14.82
CA HIS A 298 14.62 17.54 13.74
C HIS A 298 14.08 18.79 13.07
N ALA A 299 14.38 18.98 11.79
CA ALA A 299 13.96 20.14 11.02
C ALA A 299 12.93 19.72 9.96
N ILE A 300 11.95 20.59 9.72
CA ILE A 300 10.85 20.38 8.77
C ILE A 300 10.79 21.61 7.87
N ALA A 301 11.11 21.44 6.59
CA ALA A 301 10.86 22.43 5.56
C ALA A 301 9.37 22.42 5.19
N THR A 302 8.73 23.59 5.04
CA THR A 302 7.29 23.67 4.80
C THR A 302 6.88 24.89 3.96
N SER A 303 5.77 24.75 3.22
CA SER A 303 5.05 25.87 2.59
C SER A 303 3.94 26.47 3.45
N MET A 304 3.73 25.97 4.67
CA MET A 304 2.68 26.44 5.59
C MET A 304 3.08 27.76 6.26
N ILE A 305 2.88 28.90 5.58
CA ILE A 305 3.27 30.22 6.10
C ILE A 305 2.28 30.72 7.17
N GLU A 306 0.99 30.47 7.00
CA GLU A 306 -0.06 31.01 7.88
C GLU A 306 -0.29 30.19 9.16
N SER A 307 0.25 28.97 9.23
CA SER A 307 0.07 28.08 10.39
C SER A 307 0.98 28.50 11.55
N ASN A 308 0.53 28.33 12.80
CA ASN A 308 1.46 28.44 13.92
C ASN A 308 2.49 27.30 13.89
N ILE A 309 3.58 27.49 14.62
CA ILE A 309 4.75 26.63 14.54
C ILE A 309 4.46 25.20 15.02
N GLU A 310 3.62 25.04 16.04
CA GLU A 310 3.22 23.74 16.58
C GLU A 310 2.30 22.97 15.61
N GLU A 311 1.37 23.67 14.95
CA GLU A 311 0.43 23.09 13.99
C GLU A 311 1.17 22.50 12.79
N VAL A 312 2.24 23.13 12.31
CA VAL A 312 3.09 22.55 11.25
C VAL A 312 3.65 21.19 11.68
N VAL A 313 4.17 21.09 12.91
CA VAL A 313 4.70 19.83 13.45
C VAL A 313 3.59 18.80 13.62
N TRP A 314 2.43 19.19 14.15
CA TRP A 314 1.31 18.28 14.32
C TRP A 314 0.79 17.73 12.99
N GLN A 315 0.68 18.58 11.96
CA GLN A 315 0.30 18.15 10.62
C GLN A 315 1.37 17.27 9.98
N TYR A 316 2.65 17.60 10.14
CA TYR A 316 3.74 16.76 9.64
C TYR A 316 3.75 15.38 10.32
N ASN A 317 3.49 15.31 11.63
CA ASN A 317 3.43 14.05 12.37
C ASN A 317 2.30 13.12 11.90
N GLU A 318 1.31 13.62 11.16
CA GLU A 318 0.34 12.77 10.47
C GLU A 318 0.99 11.82 9.45
N ARG A 319 2.24 12.08 9.03
CA ARG A 319 3.04 11.18 8.19
C ARG A 319 3.19 9.79 8.81
N ALA A 320 3.27 9.69 10.15
CA ALA A 320 3.38 8.42 10.87
C ALA A 320 2.23 7.44 10.56
N TYR A 321 1.11 7.96 10.04
CA TYR A 321 0.00 7.16 9.55
C TYR A 321 0.42 6.10 8.51
N ILE A 322 1.37 6.42 7.63
CA ILE A 322 1.79 5.53 6.54
C ILE A 322 2.45 4.23 7.04
N GLU A 323 3.05 4.24 8.23
CA GLU A 323 3.74 3.08 8.80
C GLU A 323 2.79 1.88 8.95
N SER A 324 1.56 2.16 9.41
CA SER A 324 0.51 1.14 9.55
C SER A 324 0.09 0.55 8.19
N HIS A 325 0.08 1.37 7.14
CA HIS A 325 -0.32 0.97 5.79
C HIS A 325 0.76 0.14 5.11
N ILE A 326 2.01 0.58 5.20
CA ILE A 326 3.16 -0.17 4.68
C ILE A 326 3.28 -1.50 5.41
N LYS A 327 3.08 -1.51 6.73
CA LYS A 327 3.05 -2.76 7.50
C LYS A 327 1.94 -3.69 7.00
N GLU A 328 0.75 -3.18 6.74
CA GLU A 328 -0.37 -3.96 6.20
C GLU A 328 -0.04 -4.53 4.82
N ILE A 329 0.57 -3.76 3.93
CA ILE A 329 1.00 -4.22 2.60
C ILE A 329 2.08 -5.30 2.72
N LYS A 330 3.12 -5.06 3.53
CA LYS A 330 4.25 -5.99 3.72
C LYS A 330 3.83 -7.29 4.38
N THR A 331 3.27 -7.21 5.58
CA THR A 331 2.97 -8.38 6.42
C THR A 331 1.59 -8.96 6.12
N GLY A 332 0.62 -8.10 5.84
CA GLY A 332 -0.74 -8.52 5.57
C GLY A 332 -0.84 -9.18 4.21
N PHE A 333 -0.25 -8.58 3.17
CA PHE A 333 -0.29 -9.10 1.79
C PHE A 333 1.03 -9.74 1.35
N SER A 334 1.93 -10.05 2.28
CA SER A 334 3.21 -10.76 2.03
C SER A 334 4.10 -10.09 0.98
N MET A 335 4.01 -8.76 0.86
CA MET A 335 4.90 -7.97 -0.01
C MET A 335 6.29 -7.76 0.58
N GLU A 336 6.63 -8.45 1.66
CA GLU A 336 8.00 -8.58 2.18
C GLU A 336 8.75 -9.81 1.65
N GLN A 337 8.09 -10.66 0.84
CA GLN A 337 8.72 -11.84 0.25
C GLN A 337 8.54 -11.85 -1.27
N MET A 338 9.64 -11.72 -1.99
CA MET A 338 9.64 -11.72 -3.45
C MET A 338 9.82 -13.15 -4.01
N PRO A 339 9.01 -13.57 -4.99
CA PRO A 339 8.93 -14.97 -5.41
C PRO A 339 10.12 -15.41 -6.30
N SER A 340 10.85 -14.47 -6.89
CA SER A 340 11.85 -14.76 -7.91
C SER A 340 13.21 -14.15 -7.62
N GLY A 341 14.21 -14.70 -8.30
CA GLY A 341 15.51 -14.06 -8.46
C GLY A 341 15.52 -12.96 -9.52
N ASP A 342 14.44 -12.81 -10.29
CA ASP A 342 14.29 -11.88 -11.43
C ASP A 342 13.58 -10.58 -11.01
N PHE A 343 14.21 -9.43 -11.29
CA PHE A 343 13.67 -8.12 -10.92
C PHE A 343 12.29 -7.84 -11.54
N GLY A 344 12.10 -8.12 -12.83
CA GLY A 344 10.86 -7.82 -13.54
C GLY A 344 9.69 -8.65 -13.04
N ALA A 345 9.91 -9.93 -12.77
CA ALA A 345 8.92 -10.82 -12.19
C ALA A 345 8.49 -10.33 -10.79
N ASN A 346 9.45 -9.87 -9.98
CA ASN A 346 9.19 -9.32 -8.65
C ASN A 346 8.43 -7.99 -8.72
N ALA A 347 8.77 -7.11 -9.67
CA ALA A 347 8.04 -5.86 -9.89
C ALA A 347 6.57 -6.11 -10.26
N LEU A 348 6.31 -7.07 -11.15
CA LEU A 348 4.96 -7.46 -11.54
C LEU A 348 4.19 -8.09 -10.36
N TYR A 349 4.83 -8.98 -9.60
CA TYR A 349 4.25 -9.58 -8.40
C TYR A 349 3.88 -8.52 -7.35
N PHE A 350 4.77 -7.56 -7.11
CA PHE A 350 4.52 -6.43 -6.21
C PHE A 350 3.32 -5.60 -6.68
N GLY A 351 3.21 -5.32 -7.98
CA GLY A 351 2.05 -4.64 -8.56
C GLY A 351 0.72 -5.40 -8.35
N ILE A 352 0.73 -6.74 -8.42
CA ILE A 352 -0.43 -7.59 -8.07
C ILE A 352 -0.75 -7.48 -6.57
N GLY A 353 0.26 -7.36 -5.72
CA GLY A 353 0.08 -7.10 -4.29
C GLY A 353 -0.59 -5.76 -4.00
N ILE A 354 -0.13 -4.67 -4.61
CA ILE A 354 -0.75 -3.35 -4.48
C ILE A 354 -2.20 -3.37 -4.99
N MET A 355 -2.46 -4.07 -6.09
CA MET A 355 -3.81 -4.27 -6.62
C MET A 355 -4.70 -4.97 -5.58
N THR A 356 -4.20 -6.06 -5.00
CA THR A 356 -4.92 -6.85 -3.99
C THR A 356 -5.20 -6.02 -2.74
N TYR A 357 -4.22 -5.24 -2.25
CA TYR A 357 -4.38 -4.33 -1.13
C TYR A 357 -5.45 -3.27 -1.40
N ASN A 358 -5.38 -2.57 -2.54
CA ASN A 358 -6.37 -1.54 -2.89
C ASN A 358 -7.78 -2.13 -3.02
N LEU A 359 -7.92 -3.34 -3.57
CA LEU A 359 -9.20 -4.05 -3.64
C LEU A 359 -9.71 -4.46 -2.25
N PHE A 360 -8.83 -4.86 -1.33
CA PHE A 360 -9.19 -5.11 0.06
C PHE A 360 -9.76 -3.86 0.72
N ILE A 361 -9.08 -2.73 0.59
CA ILE A 361 -9.53 -1.45 1.13
C ILE A 361 -10.89 -1.06 0.55
N ALA A 362 -11.07 -1.16 -0.77
CA ALA A 362 -12.35 -0.90 -1.41
C ALA A 362 -13.46 -1.83 -0.90
N GLN A 363 -13.20 -3.14 -0.76
CA GLN A 363 -14.19 -4.08 -0.24
C GLN A 363 -14.54 -3.80 1.23
N LYS A 364 -13.53 -3.47 2.05
CA LYS A 364 -13.67 -3.11 3.47
C LYS A 364 -14.63 -1.93 3.64
N TYR A 365 -14.52 -0.90 2.80
CA TYR A 365 -15.38 0.29 2.91
C TYR A 365 -16.71 0.20 2.16
N TRP A 366 -16.82 -0.60 1.09
CA TRP A 366 -18.03 -0.61 0.25
C TRP A 366 -18.98 -1.76 0.55
N VAL A 367 -18.46 -2.87 1.07
CA VAL A 367 -19.20 -4.14 1.14
C VAL A 367 -19.24 -4.67 2.56
N MET A 368 -18.13 -4.62 3.31
CA MET A 368 -18.08 -5.14 4.68
C MET A 368 -18.87 -4.27 5.68
N PRO A 369 -19.22 -4.81 6.87
CA PRO A 369 -19.83 -4.02 7.94
C PRO A 369 -19.01 -2.77 8.29
N ALA A 370 -19.68 -1.67 8.63
CA ALA A 370 -19.01 -0.38 8.87
C ALA A 370 -18.06 -0.46 10.09
N GLU A 371 -18.43 -1.26 11.09
CA GLU A 371 -17.60 -1.53 12.28
C GLU A 371 -16.27 -2.24 11.95
N TRP A 372 -16.11 -2.75 10.73
CA TRP A 372 -14.87 -3.42 10.29
C TRP A 372 -13.89 -2.47 9.60
N ALA A 373 -14.21 -1.17 9.48
CA ALA A 373 -13.35 -0.18 8.83
C ALA A 373 -11.92 -0.12 9.41
N SER A 374 -11.75 -0.32 10.71
CA SER A 374 -10.45 -0.32 11.40
C SER A 374 -9.75 -1.69 11.43
N LYS A 375 -10.38 -2.75 10.91
CA LYS A 375 -9.81 -4.10 10.94
C LYS A 375 -8.77 -4.30 9.84
N THR A 376 -7.70 -4.99 10.20
CA THR A 376 -6.66 -5.45 9.27
C THR A 376 -7.11 -6.71 8.53
N ILE A 377 -6.44 -7.04 7.43
CA ILE A 377 -6.67 -8.26 6.65
C ILE A 377 -6.52 -9.50 7.52
N LYS A 378 -5.61 -9.50 8.51
CA LYS A 378 -5.46 -10.59 9.48
C LYS A 378 -6.78 -10.84 10.24
N SER A 379 -7.42 -9.78 10.73
CA SER A 379 -8.72 -9.92 11.40
C SER A 379 -9.82 -10.35 10.42
N ILE A 380 -9.82 -9.82 9.20
CA ILE A 380 -10.81 -10.18 8.18
C ILE A 380 -10.66 -11.65 7.75
N ARG A 381 -9.44 -12.19 7.71
CA ARG A 381 -9.22 -13.61 7.42
C ARG A 381 -9.91 -14.51 8.43
N TRP A 382 -9.68 -14.26 9.71
CA TRP A 382 -10.32 -14.98 10.82
C TRP A 382 -11.85 -14.82 10.82
N LEU A 383 -12.33 -13.58 10.71
CA LEU A 383 -13.76 -13.27 10.85
C LEU A 383 -14.58 -13.70 9.64
N LEU A 384 -14.02 -13.60 8.43
CA LEU A 384 -14.74 -13.83 7.19
C LEU A 384 -14.17 -15.01 6.42
N ILE A 385 -12.88 -14.96 6.05
CA ILE A 385 -12.31 -15.83 5.03
C ILE A 385 -12.25 -17.30 5.44
N GLU A 386 -11.77 -17.60 6.65
CA GLU A 386 -11.54 -18.94 7.19
C GLU A 386 -12.84 -19.67 7.61
N ALA A 387 -13.98 -19.29 7.03
CA ALA A 387 -15.24 -19.98 7.24
C ALA A 387 -15.32 -21.23 6.35
N VAL A 388 -15.72 -22.37 6.94
CA VAL A 388 -15.97 -23.59 6.19
C VAL A 388 -17.26 -23.45 5.37
N GLY A 389 -17.20 -23.78 4.09
CA GLY A 389 -18.35 -23.80 3.20
C GLY A 389 -18.46 -25.08 2.40
N ARG A 390 -19.67 -25.50 2.08
CA ARG A 390 -19.99 -26.61 1.18
C ARG A 390 -20.64 -26.08 -0.08
N VAL A 391 -20.09 -26.44 -1.24
CA VAL A 391 -20.66 -26.04 -2.54
C VAL A 391 -21.53 -27.15 -3.08
N ILE A 392 -22.78 -26.80 -3.41
CA ILE A 392 -23.78 -27.72 -3.94
C ILE A 392 -24.29 -27.13 -5.26
N GLU A 393 -24.51 -27.98 -6.23
CA GLU A 393 -25.19 -27.63 -7.46
C GLU A 393 -26.60 -28.20 -7.45
N ARG A 394 -27.60 -27.34 -7.64
CA ARG A 394 -29.01 -27.74 -7.72
C ARG A 394 -29.69 -26.92 -8.81
N SER A 395 -30.29 -27.58 -9.80
CA SER A 395 -31.05 -26.92 -10.88
C SER A 395 -30.28 -25.80 -11.59
N ARG A 396 -29.03 -26.07 -12.02
CA ARG A 396 -28.09 -25.11 -12.66
C ARG A 396 -27.73 -23.89 -11.78
N ARG A 397 -28.05 -23.91 -10.49
CA ARG A 397 -27.63 -22.90 -9.51
C ARG A 397 -26.53 -23.47 -8.62
N ILE A 398 -25.51 -22.65 -8.38
CA ILE A 398 -24.48 -22.94 -7.39
C ILE A 398 -24.92 -22.34 -6.05
N ILE A 399 -24.95 -23.18 -5.01
CA ILE A 399 -25.30 -22.83 -3.64
C ILE A 399 -24.08 -23.04 -2.76
N LEU A 400 -23.60 -21.97 -2.13
CA LEU A 400 -22.58 -22.03 -1.08
C LEU A 400 -23.28 -22.09 0.28
N LYS A 401 -23.23 -23.24 0.95
CA LYS A 401 -23.70 -23.40 2.33
C LYS A 401 -22.55 -23.13 3.28
N ILE A 402 -22.67 -22.17 4.18
CA ILE A 402 -21.58 -21.78 5.07
C ILE A 402 -21.86 -22.34 6.46
N ALA A 403 -20.88 -23.04 7.03
CA ALA A 403 -20.91 -23.48 8.42
C ALA A 403 -20.49 -22.29 9.30
N ALA A 404 -21.46 -21.51 9.74
CA ALA A 404 -21.25 -20.30 10.52
C ALA A 404 -22.39 -20.08 11.52
N THR A 405 -22.14 -19.25 12.54
CA THR A 405 -23.20 -18.73 13.42
C THR A 405 -24.21 -17.92 12.61
N ARG A 406 -25.42 -17.74 13.14
CA ARG A 406 -26.47 -16.95 12.48
C ARG A 406 -26.01 -15.51 12.19
N GLU A 407 -25.26 -14.92 13.10
CA GLU A 407 -24.67 -13.59 12.95
C GLU A 407 -23.69 -13.53 11.76
N LYS A 408 -22.70 -14.43 11.73
CA LYS A 408 -21.73 -14.49 10.62
C LYS A 408 -22.41 -14.82 9.29
N TYR A 409 -23.44 -15.67 9.28
CA TYR A 409 -24.25 -15.91 8.09
C TYR A 409 -24.97 -14.66 7.57
N ARG A 410 -25.51 -13.82 8.47
CA ARG A 410 -26.13 -12.54 8.07
C ARG A 410 -25.13 -11.59 7.42
N ILE A 411 -23.90 -11.52 7.93
CA ILE A 411 -22.82 -10.72 7.33
C ILE A 411 -22.55 -11.18 5.89
N TYR A 412 -22.49 -12.49 5.64
CA TYR A 412 -22.32 -13.01 4.28
C TYR A 412 -23.46 -12.63 3.33
N LEU A 413 -24.71 -12.66 3.81
CA LEU A 413 -25.87 -12.25 3.02
C LEU A 413 -25.83 -10.75 2.69
N GLU A 414 -25.57 -9.92 3.69
CA GLU A 414 -25.49 -8.46 3.55
C GLU A 414 -24.36 -8.05 2.59
N MET A 415 -23.17 -8.65 2.76
CA MET A 415 -22.06 -8.43 1.85
C MET A 415 -22.45 -8.82 0.42
N ARG A 416 -23.14 -9.96 0.23
CA ARG A 416 -23.56 -10.40 -1.09
C ARG A 416 -24.60 -9.49 -1.72
N GLU A 417 -25.55 -8.96 -0.94
CA GLU A 417 -26.53 -7.98 -1.41
C GLU A 417 -25.85 -6.69 -1.89
N ARG A 418 -24.91 -6.16 -1.09
CA ARG A 418 -24.10 -4.99 -1.47
C ARG A 418 -23.24 -5.25 -2.72
N LEU A 419 -22.73 -6.48 -2.88
CA LEU A 419 -22.00 -6.88 -4.09
C LEU A 419 -22.88 -6.86 -5.35
N CYS A 420 -24.13 -7.32 -5.25
CA CYS A 420 -25.07 -7.26 -6.37
C CYS A 420 -25.34 -5.81 -6.82
N LEU A 421 -25.36 -4.86 -5.89
CA LEU A 421 -25.50 -3.43 -6.20
C LEU A 421 -24.26 -2.82 -6.86
N LEU A 422 -23.07 -3.43 -6.74
CA LEU A 422 -21.86 -2.98 -7.43
C LEU A 422 -21.77 -3.46 -8.88
N THR A 423 -22.49 -4.53 -9.22
CA THR A 423 -22.54 -5.12 -10.57
C THR A 423 -23.60 -4.52 -11.49
N LEU A 424 -24.57 -3.80 -10.92
CA LEU A 424 -25.58 -3.00 -11.64
C LEU A 424 -25.01 -1.60 -11.91
#